data_AF-A0A7V3BTP7-F1
#
_entry.id   AF-A0A7V3BTP7-F1
#
_cell.length_a   1.000
_cell.length_b   1.000
_cell.length_c   1.000
_cell.angle_alpha   90.00
_cell.angle_beta   90.00
_cell.angle_gamma   90.00
#
_symmetry.space_group_name_H-M   'P 1'
#
loop_
_entity.id
_entity.type
_entity.pdbx_description
1 polymer ?
#
loop_
_entity_poly.entity_id
_entity_poly.type
_entity_poly.pdbx_seq_one_letter_code
_entity_poly.pdbx_strand_id
1 'polypeptide(L)'
;MAASEGTPCSALITPGTVGECGEVVVGGDRTAWTIERATAPAGTASHTVRILGYAADAGGWVEQLRAADPAGDRWVDLGALPADVTGDAVPELLVGFRGADDRSALGVDVVGFDPEGEPRVLAHVGPAPKGVITVAVGRLELFEGEYPNDEPGCCPPSYLRRTIVHGDGVFRVVASETVLPNVVPASQL
;
A
#
# COMPACT_ATOMS: atom_id res chain seq x y z
N MET A 1 -11.51 1.59 36.36
CA MET A 1 -11.63 0.46 35.43
C MET A 1 -10.43 0.55 34.51
N ALA A 2 -9.48 -0.38 34.63
CA ALA A 2 -8.29 -0.40 33.78
C ALA A 2 -8.73 -0.86 32.38
N ALA A 3 -8.35 -0.12 31.34
CA ALA A 3 -8.54 -0.55 29.96
C ALA A 3 -7.89 -1.92 29.78
N SER A 4 -8.66 -2.89 29.30
CA SER A 4 -8.15 -4.23 28.99
C SER A 4 -6.98 -4.10 28.02
N GLU A 5 -5.91 -4.86 28.26
CA GLU A 5 -4.84 -5.13 27.30
C GLU A 5 -5.42 -5.25 25.89
N GLY A 6 -4.97 -4.34 25.02
CA GLY A 6 -5.67 -3.95 23.81
C GLY A 6 -6.04 -5.12 22.90
N THR A 7 -7.19 -4.99 22.24
CA THR A 7 -7.62 -5.87 21.14
C THR A 7 -6.42 -6.10 20.21
N PRO A 8 -5.93 -7.35 20.05
CA PRO A 8 -4.80 -7.61 19.18
C PRO A 8 -5.18 -7.24 17.74
N CYS A 9 -4.24 -6.72 16.96
CA CYS A 9 -4.47 -6.34 15.57
C CYS A 9 -5.24 -7.42 14.77
N SER A 10 -4.87 -8.70 14.91
CA SER A 10 -5.54 -9.80 14.21
C SER A 10 -7.04 -9.91 14.49
N ALA A 11 -7.53 -9.42 15.64
CA ALA A 11 -8.95 -9.38 15.96
C ALA A 11 -9.72 -8.26 15.23
N LEU A 12 -9.01 -7.38 14.50
CA LEU A 12 -9.60 -6.38 13.62
C LEU A 12 -9.98 -6.95 12.26
N ILE A 13 -9.44 -8.11 11.87
CA ILE A 13 -9.79 -8.80 10.63
C ILE A 13 -11.28 -9.18 10.65
N THR A 14 -12.01 -8.87 9.58
CA THR A 14 -13.44 -9.12 9.48
C THR A 14 -13.73 -10.62 9.56
N PRO A 15 -14.69 -11.06 10.40
CA PRO A 15 -15.09 -12.46 10.41
C PRO A 15 -15.50 -12.96 9.01
N GLY A 16 -14.94 -14.09 8.58
CA GLY A 16 -15.18 -14.65 7.23
C GLY A 16 -14.23 -14.14 6.14
N THR A 17 -13.19 -13.38 6.50
CA THR A 17 -12.08 -13.06 5.61
C THR A 17 -10.78 -13.73 6.09
N VAL A 18 -9.81 -13.83 5.18
CA VAL A 18 -8.41 -14.09 5.50
C VAL A 18 -7.63 -12.82 5.23
N GLY A 19 -6.58 -12.56 6.01
CA GLY A 19 -5.87 -11.30 5.85
C GLY A 19 -4.69 -11.13 6.78
N GLU A 20 -4.12 -9.94 6.68
CA GLU A 20 -3.00 -9.47 7.47
C GLU A 20 -3.41 -8.22 8.23
N CYS A 21 -2.72 -7.97 9.35
CA CYS A 21 -2.92 -6.79 10.15
C CYS A 21 -1.58 -6.31 10.70
N GLY A 22 -1.35 -5.02 10.67
CA GLY A 22 -0.20 -4.39 11.31
C GLY A 22 -0.60 -3.13 12.07
N GLU A 23 0.27 -2.69 12.97
CA GLU A 23 0.11 -1.47 13.76
C GLU A 23 1.33 -0.57 13.57
N VAL A 24 1.08 0.74 13.58
CA VAL A 24 2.10 1.80 13.67
C VAL A 24 1.69 2.76 14.79
N VAL A 25 2.68 3.39 15.42
CA VAL A 25 2.45 4.44 16.42
C VAL A 25 2.92 5.76 15.83
N VAL A 26 2.02 6.73 15.74
CA VAL A 26 2.29 8.04 15.14
C VAL A 26 1.75 9.13 16.05
N GLY A 27 2.56 10.12 16.41
CA GLY A 27 2.16 11.15 17.37
C GLY A 27 1.89 10.64 18.80
N GLY A 28 2.14 9.35 19.08
CA GLY A 28 1.75 8.68 20.33
C GLY A 28 0.41 7.95 20.23
N ASP A 29 -0.34 8.14 19.14
CA ASP A 29 -1.57 7.43 18.84
C ASP A 29 -1.29 6.13 18.09
N ARG A 30 -2.20 5.15 18.28
CA ARG A 30 -2.11 3.84 17.63
C ARG A 30 -2.96 3.84 16.39
N THR A 31 -2.34 3.46 15.28
CA THR A 31 -3.03 3.21 14.02
C THR A 31 -2.80 1.78 13.60
N ALA A 32 -3.89 1.08 13.27
CA ALA A 32 -3.86 -0.26 12.70
C ALA A 32 -4.22 -0.21 11.23
N TRP A 33 -3.77 -1.19 10.47
CA TRP A 33 -4.24 -1.45 9.12
C TRP A 33 -4.59 -2.92 8.95
N THR A 34 -5.58 -3.21 8.12
CA THR A 34 -5.91 -4.58 7.72
C THR A 34 -5.90 -4.69 6.20
N ILE A 35 -5.44 -5.82 5.67
CA ILE A 35 -5.62 -6.24 4.29
C ILE A 35 -6.37 -7.56 4.31
N GLU A 36 -7.49 -7.63 3.62
CA GLU A 36 -8.44 -8.71 3.75
C GLU A 36 -8.94 -9.19 2.40
N ARG A 37 -9.12 -10.50 2.30
CA ARG A 37 -9.72 -11.19 1.18
C ARG A 37 -10.86 -12.07 1.67
N ALA A 38 -12.06 -11.92 1.11
CA ALA A 38 -13.18 -12.78 1.49
C ALA A 38 -12.92 -14.24 1.11
N THR A 39 -13.27 -15.16 2.02
CA THR A 39 -13.28 -16.61 1.72
C THR A 39 -14.65 -17.00 1.17
N ALA A 40 -14.97 -16.58 -0.05
CA ALA A 40 -16.21 -17.01 -0.71
C ALA A 40 -16.05 -18.43 -1.30
N PRO A 41 -17.10 -19.28 -1.30
CA PRO A 41 -17.07 -20.52 -2.07
C PRO A 41 -17.07 -20.17 -3.56
N ALA A 42 -15.98 -20.50 -4.25
CA ALA A 42 -15.79 -20.45 -5.71
C ALA A 42 -16.52 -19.29 -6.44
N GLY A 43 -16.05 -18.06 -6.22
CA GLY A 43 -16.53 -16.86 -6.90
C GLY A 43 -15.75 -15.65 -6.39
N THR A 44 -15.49 -14.68 -7.27
CA THR A 44 -14.49 -13.60 -7.23
C THR A 44 -14.02 -13.15 -5.83
N ALA A 45 -12.70 -13.11 -5.64
CA ALA A 45 -12.10 -12.66 -4.39
C ALA A 45 -12.37 -11.17 -4.17
N SER A 46 -13.20 -10.83 -3.19
CA SER A 46 -13.32 -9.43 -2.78
C SER A 46 -12.12 -9.05 -1.91
N HIS A 47 -11.53 -7.91 -2.19
CA HIS A 47 -10.38 -7.38 -1.46
C HIS A 47 -10.80 -6.14 -0.66
N THR A 48 -10.23 -5.93 0.52
CA THR A 48 -10.46 -4.72 1.31
C THR A 48 -9.21 -4.37 2.09
N VAL A 49 -8.84 -3.09 2.07
CA VAL A 49 -7.87 -2.50 2.98
C VAL A 49 -8.58 -1.48 3.87
N ARG A 50 -8.29 -1.51 5.17
CA ARG A 50 -8.78 -0.53 6.15
C ARG A 50 -7.63 0.04 6.95
N ILE A 51 -7.73 1.30 7.30
CA ILE A 51 -6.84 1.98 8.24
C ILE A 51 -7.71 2.48 9.39
N LEU A 52 -7.35 2.11 10.62
CA LEU A 52 -8.12 2.32 11.82
C LEU A 52 -7.31 3.08 12.85
N GLY A 53 -7.84 4.17 13.38
CA GLY A 53 -7.26 4.89 14.52
C GLY A 53 -7.86 4.39 15.83
N TYR A 54 -7.07 4.30 16.89
CA TYR A 54 -7.59 3.99 18.23
C TYR A 54 -8.16 5.25 18.90
N ALA A 55 -9.46 5.26 19.15
CA ALA A 55 -10.17 6.36 19.79
C ALA A 55 -10.62 5.94 21.20
N ALA A 56 -9.93 6.45 22.23
CA ALA A 56 -10.19 6.08 23.63
C ALA A 56 -11.57 6.53 24.12
N ASP A 57 -12.07 7.65 23.60
CA ASP A 57 -13.41 8.19 23.85
C ASP A 57 -14.52 7.36 23.20
N ALA A 58 -14.26 6.79 22.02
CA ALA A 58 -15.11 5.80 21.37
C ALA A 58 -14.96 4.39 21.97
N GLY A 59 -13.99 4.19 22.87
CA GLY A 59 -13.70 2.93 23.53
C GLY A 59 -13.13 1.84 22.60
N GLY A 60 -12.53 2.21 21.46
CA GLY A 60 -12.06 1.21 20.50
C GLY A 60 -11.46 1.77 19.21
N TRP A 61 -11.34 0.89 18.23
CA TRP A 61 -10.81 1.22 16.90
C TRP A 61 -11.91 1.80 16.00
N VAL A 62 -11.57 2.87 15.29
CA VAL A 62 -12.47 3.57 14.38
C VAL A 62 -11.84 3.55 12.99
N GLU A 63 -12.60 3.05 11.99
CA GLU A 63 -12.17 3.10 10.59
C GLU A 63 -12.07 4.55 10.11
N GLN A 64 -10.91 4.93 9.60
CA GLN A 64 -10.63 6.28 9.10
C GLN A 64 -10.49 6.31 7.58
N LEU A 65 -9.79 5.32 7.00
CA LEU A 65 -9.70 5.14 5.55
C LEU A 65 -10.05 3.71 5.16
N ARG A 66 -10.60 3.58 3.95
CA ARG A 66 -10.95 2.29 3.36
C ARG A 66 -10.83 2.33 1.84
N ALA A 67 -10.24 1.27 1.29
CA ALA A 67 -10.41 0.93 -0.12
C ALA A 67 -10.92 -0.51 -0.21
N ALA A 68 -11.93 -0.74 -1.05
CA ALA A 68 -12.56 -2.05 -1.17
C ALA A 68 -12.85 -2.36 -2.63
N ASP A 69 -12.64 -3.62 -3.00
CA ASP A 69 -13.02 -4.22 -4.27
C ASP A 69 -14.08 -5.31 -4.07
N PRO A 70 -15.36 -4.92 -3.92
CA PRO A 70 -16.41 -5.86 -3.57
C PRO A 70 -16.72 -6.86 -4.69
N ALA A 71 -16.48 -6.47 -5.95
CA ALA A 71 -16.69 -7.34 -7.11
C ALA A 71 -15.48 -8.23 -7.39
N GLY A 72 -14.30 -7.89 -6.87
CA GLY A 72 -13.04 -8.62 -7.07
C GLY A 72 -12.50 -8.55 -8.50
N ASP A 73 -12.93 -7.56 -9.27
CA ASP A 73 -12.58 -7.38 -10.69
C ASP A 73 -11.48 -6.33 -10.90
N ARG A 74 -11.08 -5.62 -9.85
CA ARG A 74 -10.02 -4.60 -9.92
C ARG A 74 -8.69 -5.12 -9.46
N TRP A 75 -8.66 -5.88 -8.36
CA TRP A 75 -7.41 -6.29 -7.73
C TRP A 75 -7.29 -7.80 -7.61
N VAL A 76 -6.09 -8.31 -7.89
CA VAL A 76 -5.72 -9.72 -7.67
C VAL A 76 -4.89 -9.92 -6.42
N ASP A 77 -4.26 -8.85 -5.93
CA ASP A 77 -3.39 -8.87 -4.76
C ASP A 77 -3.29 -7.47 -4.13
N LEU A 78 -3.09 -7.44 -2.82
CA LEU A 78 -2.89 -6.22 -2.01
C LEU A 78 -1.72 -6.44 -1.05
N GLY A 79 -0.92 -5.40 -0.82
CA GLY A 79 0.18 -5.42 0.14
C GLY A 79 0.25 -4.13 0.95
N ALA A 80 0.79 -4.19 2.16
CA ALA A 80 1.06 -3.00 2.98
C ALA A 80 2.46 -3.05 3.59
N LEU A 81 3.11 -1.89 3.65
CA LEU A 81 4.45 -1.75 4.20
C LEU A 81 4.56 -0.41 4.94
N PRO A 82 4.78 -0.41 6.27
CA PRO A 82 5.16 0.80 6.97
C PRO A 82 6.63 1.16 6.69
N ALA A 83 6.90 2.39 6.26
CA ALA A 83 8.25 2.88 6.00
C ALA A 83 8.33 4.42 6.04
N ASP A 84 9.47 4.95 6.48
CA ASP A 84 9.77 6.40 6.48
C ASP A 84 10.19 6.84 5.07
N VAL A 85 9.23 7.21 4.22
CA VAL A 85 9.49 7.60 2.82
C VAL A 85 9.54 9.12 2.64
N THR A 86 9.23 9.86 3.68
CA THR A 86 9.40 11.32 3.75
C THR A 86 10.76 11.74 4.34
N GLY A 87 11.43 10.86 5.08
CA GLY A 87 12.74 11.07 5.69
C GLY A 87 12.67 11.86 7.01
N ASP A 88 11.50 11.93 7.65
CA ASP A 88 11.28 12.69 8.89
C ASP A 88 11.28 11.81 10.15
N ALA A 89 11.65 10.54 10.01
CA ALA A 89 11.64 9.50 11.05
C ALA A 89 10.24 9.09 11.55
N VAL A 90 9.18 9.49 10.85
CA VAL A 90 7.81 8.98 11.04
C VAL A 90 7.50 8.03 9.88
N PRO A 91 7.05 6.78 10.15
CA PRO A 91 6.69 5.88 9.07
C PRO A 91 5.36 6.31 8.43
N GLU A 92 5.35 6.42 7.10
CA GLU A 92 4.13 6.34 6.32
C GLU A 92 3.71 4.88 6.14
N LEU A 93 2.45 4.66 5.78
CA LEU A 93 1.95 3.36 5.33
C LEU A 93 1.82 3.37 3.81
N LEU A 94 2.59 2.51 3.14
CA LEU A 94 2.42 2.25 1.72
C LEU A 94 1.40 1.13 1.54
N VAL A 95 0.40 1.34 0.68
CA VAL A 95 -0.59 0.33 0.32
C VAL A 95 -0.47 0.04 -1.17
N GLY A 96 -0.07 -1.17 -1.53
CA GLY A 96 0.06 -1.64 -2.89
C GLY A 96 -1.21 -2.32 -3.40
N PHE A 97 -1.58 -2.03 -4.64
CA PHE A 97 -2.74 -2.57 -5.34
C PHE A 97 -2.30 -3.20 -6.66
N ARG A 98 -2.42 -4.53 -6.77
CA ARG A 98 -2.11 -5.25 -8.01
C ARG A 98 -3.37 -5.41 -8.85
N GLY A 99 -3.41 -4.78 -10.02
CA GLY A 99 -4.52 -4.83 -10.96
C GLY A 99 -4.81 -6.24 -11.47
N ALA A 100 -6.09 -6.54 -11.73
CA ALA A 100 -6.56 -7.79 -12.31
C ALA A 100 -6.39 -7.89 -13.84
N ASP A 101 -5.84 -6.84 -14.47
CA ASP A 101 -5.52 -6.84 -15.89
C ASP A 101 -4.33 -7.77 -16.24
N ASP A 102 -4.14 -8.00 -17.54
CA ASP A 102 -3.07 -8.83 -18.10
C ASP A 102 -1.67 -8.35 -17.75
N ARG A 103 -1.52 -7.03 -17.56
CA ARG A 103 -0.28 -6.37 -17.18
C ARG A 103 -0.06 -6.35 -15.68
N SER A 104 -1.03 -6.76 -14.87
CA SER A 104 -1.00 -6.77 -13.41
C SER A 104 -0.43 -5.46 -12.85
N ALA A 105 -0.96 -4.33 -13.31
CA ALA A 105 -0.39 -3.02 -12.99
C ALA A 105 -0.35 -2.76 -11.47
N LEU A 106 0.76 -2.20 -10.99
CA LEU A 106 0.93 -1.80 -9.59
C LEU A 106 0.50 -0.35 -9.39
N GLY A 107 -0.50 -0.11 -8.55
CA GLY A 107 -0.73 1.20 -7.92
C GLY A 107 -0.23 1.17 -6.47
N VAL A 108 0.23 2.29 -5.94
CA VAL A 108 0.62 2.43 -4.53
C VAL A 108 0.05 3.72 -3.97
N ASP A 109 -0.69 3.63 -2.87
CA ASP A 109 -1.08 4.80 -2.07
C ASP A 109 -0.05 4.99 -0.96
N VAL A 110 0.45 6.22 -0.82
CA VAL A 110 1.29 6.61 0.32
C VAL A 110 0.42 7.32 1.34
N VAL A 111 0.18 6.69 2.48
CA VAL A 111 -0.63 7.24 3.56
C VAL A 111 0.27 7.79 4.65
N GLY A 112 0.22 9.10 4.84
CA GLY A 112 0.86 9.77 5.97
C GLY A 112 -0.14 10.08 7.07
N PHE A 113 0.35 10.64 8.16
CA PHE A 113 -0.44 10.98 9.33
C PHE A 113 -0.19 12.43 9.69
N ASP A 114 -1.20 13.12 10.21
CA ASP A 114 -1.01 14.43 10.82
C ASP A 114 -0.48 14.31 12.27
N PRO A 115 -0.18 15.43 12.95
CA PRO A 115 0.29 15.40 14.33
C PRO A 115 -0.68 14.72 15.32
N GLU A 116 -1.98 14.71 15.00
CA GLU A 116 -3.05 14.04 15.74
C GLU A 116 -3.23 12.55 15.33
N GLY A 117 -2.37 12.03 14.45
CA GLY A 117 -2.40 10.64 13.99
C GLY A 117 -3.49 10.35 12.96
N GLU A 118 -4.20 11.35 12.42
CA GLU A 118 -5.23 11.16 11.42
C GLU A 118 -4.58 10.80 10.05
N PRO A 119 -4.94 9.67 9.45
CA PRO A 119 -4.36 9.22 8.20
C PRO A 119 -4.90 10.02 7.01
N ARG A 120 -4.01 10.39 6.09
CA ARG A 120 -4.34 11.00 4.79
C ARG A 120 -3.51 10.41 3.67
N VAL A 121 -4.09 10.26 2.49
CA VAL A 121 -3.34 9.87 1.30
C VAL A 121 -2.51 11.06 0.82
N LEU A 122 -1.19 10.94 0.90
CA LEU A 122 -0.23 11.96 0.45
C LEU A 122 0.02 11.88 -1.05
N ALA A 123 0.00 10.68 -1.62
CA ALA A 123 0.23 10.45 -3.03
C ALA A 123 -0.42 9.15 -3.52
N HIS A 124 -0.79 9.15 -4.80
CA HIS A 124 -1.09 7.97 -5.58
C HIS A 124 0.07 7.78 -6.58
N VAL A 125 0.75 6.64 -6.52
CA VAL A 125 1.91 6.30 -7.37
C VAL A 125 1.51 5.18 -8.33
N GLY A 126 1.77 5.36 -9.63
CA GLY A 126 1.35 4.44 -10.68
C GLY A 126 0.07 4.93 -11.40
N PRO A 127 -0.65 4.05 -12.11
CA PRO A 127 -0.40 2.61 -12.26
C PRO A 127 0.89 2.31 -13.05
N ALA A 128 1.58 1.23 -12.69
CA ALA A 128 2.79 0.76 -13.36
C ALA A 128 2.63 -0.69 -13.84
N PRO A 129 2.47 -0.94 -15.15
CA PRO A 129 2.45 -2.29 -15.74
C PRO A 129 3.63 -3.16 -15.27
N LYS A 130 3.34 -4.39 -14.81
CA LYS A 130 4.32 -5.30 -14.15
C LYS A 130 5.22 -4.59 -13.14
N GLY A 131 4.65 -3.62 -12.44
CA GLY A 131 5.40 -2.67 -11.65
C GLY A 131 6.06 -3.32 -10.44
N VAL A 132 7.22 -2.82 -10.08
CA VAL A 132 7.94 -3.17 -8.85
C VAL A 132 8.18 -1.87 -8.09
N ILE A 133 8.00 -1.90 -6.77
CA ILE A 133 8.40 -0.79 -5.91
C ILE A 133 9.46 -1.25 -4.93
N THR A 134 10.46 -0.38 -4.73
CA THR A 134 11.40 -0.47 -3.62
C THR A 134 11.38 0.81 -2.82
N VAL A 135 11.71 0.66 -1.55
CA VAL A 135 11.49 1.63 -0.50
C VAL A 135 12.78 1.76 0.31
N ALA A 136 13.22 3.00 0.45
CA ALA A 136 14.32 3.38 1.32
C ALA A 136 13.92 4.66 2.08
N VAL A 137 14.68 5.00 3.12
CA VAL A 137 14.41 6.22 3.89
C VAL A 137 14.39 7.44 2.98
N GLY A 138 13.29 8.20 2.99
CA GLY A 138 13.09 9.40 2.18
C GLY A 138 12.94 9.18 0.67
N ARG A 139 12.75 7.94 0.21
CA ARG A 139 12.81 7.61 -1.22
C ARG A 139 12.02 6.37 -1.61
N LEU A 140 11.28 6.50 -2.71
CA LEU A 140 10.67 5.39 -3.44
C LEU A 140 11.38 5.22 -4.79
N GLU A 141 11.54 3.98 -5.24
CA GLU A 141 11.89 3.68 -6.63
C GLU A 141 10.82 2.78 -7.23
N LEU A 142 10.14 3.30 -8.25
CA LEU A 142 9.12 2.59 -9.02
C LEU A 142 9.72 2.13 -10.34
N PHE A 143 9.60 0.85 -10.65
CA PHE A 143 9.95 0.27 -11.94
C PHE A 143 8.66 -0.02 -12.69
N GLU A 144 8.51 0.52 -13.88
CA GLU A 144 7.35 0.33 -14.76
C GLU A 144 7.79 -0.46 -16.00
N GLY A 145 7.17 -1.60 -16.28
CA GLY A 145 7.46 -2.39 -17.47
C GLY A 145 7.08 -1.63 -18.74
N GLU A 146 8.03 -1.47 -19.67
CA GLU A 146 7.81 -0.86 -20.97
C GLU A 146 7.62 -1.95 -22.03
N TYR A 147 6.69 -1.74 -22.97
CA TYR A 147 6.34 -2.71 -24.02
C TYR A 147 6.41 -2.02 -25.39
N PRO A 148 7.61 -1.72 -25.89
CA PRO A 148 7.74 -1.14 -27.23
C PRO A 148 7.13 -2.14 -28.23
N ASN A 149 6.32 -1.65 -29.18
CA ASN A 149 5.73 -2.46 -30.26
C ASN A 149 4.62 -3.46 -29.85
N ASP A 150 3.83 -3.15 -28.83
CA ASP A 150 2.65 -3.96 -28.43
C ASP A 150 3.01 -5.42 -28.10
N GLU A 151 4.17 -5.63 -27.51
CA GLU A 151 4.62 -6.94 -27.06
C GLU A 151 3.68 -7.51 -25.98
N PRO A 152 3.60 -8.85 -25.83
CA PRO A 152 2.77 -9.47 -24.80
C PRO A 152 3.08 -8.93 -23.40
N GLY A 153 2.03 -8.63 -22.63
CA GLY A 153 2.13 -8.04 -21.29
C GLY A 153 2.80 -8.90 -20.22
N CYS A 154 3.33 -10.08 -20.56
CA CYS A 154 3.93 -11.01 -19.61
C CYS A 154 5.39 -10.69 -19.28
N CYS A 155 6.16 -10.17 -20.24
CA CYS A 155 7.62 -10.08 -20.15
C CYS A 155 8.12 -8.77 -20.79
N PRO A 156 8.12 -7.64 -20.06
CA PRO A 156 8.62 -6.38 -20.61
C PRO A 156 10.13 -6.49 -20.92
N PRO A 157 10.59 -6.05 -22.10
CA PRO A 157 12.01 -6.08 -22.47
C PRO A 157 12.85 -5.03 -21.73
N SER A 158 12.20 -4.00 -21.18
CA SER A 158 12.83 -2.94 -20.40
C SER A 158 11.87 -2.39 -19.35
N TYR A 159 12.42 -1.66 -18.39
CA TYR A 159 11.65 -0.98 -17.36
C TYR A 159 12.05 0.49 -17.30
N LEU A 160 11.08 1.37 -17.13
CA LEU A 160 11.31 2.75 -16.72
C LEU A 160 11.42 2.78 -15.19
N ARG A 161 12.63 3.00 -14.67
CA ARG A 161 12.86 3.27 -13.24
C ARG A 161 12.62 4.75 -12.99
N ARG A 162 11.72 5.08 -12.06
CA ARG A 162 11.49 6.43 -11.52
C ARG A 162 11.90 6.50 -10.06
N THR A 163 12.77 7.45 -9.73
CA THR A 163 13.07 7.80 -8.34
C THR A 163 12.12 8.90 -7.89
N ILE A 164 11.36 8.64 -6.84
CA ILE A 164 10.35 9.53 -6.28
C ILE A 164 10.79 9.92 -4.86
N VAL A 165 10.77 11.20 -4.56
CA VAL A 165 11.10 11.74 -3.24
C VAL A 165 10.01 12.69 -2.77
N HIS A 166 9.85 12.81 -1.46
CA HIS A 166 8.98 13.81 -0.86
C HIS A 166 9.75 15.13 -0.66
N GLY A 167 9.17 16.24 -1.10
CA GLY A 167 9.75 17.57 -0.93
C GLY A 167 8.69 18.65 -1.13
N ASP A 168 8.75 19.71 -0.34
CA ASP A 168 7.74 20.79 -0.32
C ASP A 168 6.30 20.27 -0.09
N GLY A 169 6.15 19.21 0.71
CA GLY A 169 4.85 18.61 1.04
C GLY A 169 4.24 17.76 -0.07
N VAL A 170 4.98 17.41 -1.13
CA VAL A 170 4.49 16.58 -2.23
C VAL A 170 5.53 15.55 -2.68
N PHE A 171 5.08 14.40 -3.18
CA PHE A 171 5.94 13.42 -3.83
C PHE A 171 6.20 13.82 -5.29
N ARG A 172 7.46 13.80 -5.72
CA ARG A 172 7.87 14.17 -7.09
C ARG A 172 8.86 13.17 -7.65
N VAL A 173 8.73 12.88 -8.94
CA VAL A 173 9.76 12.17 -9.71
C VAL A 173 10.94 13.11 -9.90
N VAL A 174 12.12 12.73 -9.41
CA VAL A 174 13.36 13.52 -9.51
C VAL A 174 14.39 12.93 -10.46
N ALA A 175 14.24 11.66 -10.81
CA ALA A 175 15.04 10.99 -11.82
C ALA A 175 14.23 9.89 -12.51
N SER A 176 14.54 9.66 -13.79
CA SER A 176 13.97 8.59 -14.58
C SER A 176 15.04 8.00 -15.50
N GLU A 177 15.12 6.68 -15.60
CA GLU A 177 15.98 5.99 -16.57
C GLU A 177 15.38 4.65 -17.02
N THR A 178 15.65 4.27 -18.26
CA THR A 178 15.31 2.93 -18.76
C THR A 178 16.39 1.94 -18.35
N VAL A 179 15.97 0.80 -17.79
CA VAL A 179 16.84 -0.26 -17.30
C VAL A 179 16.41 -1.63 -17.86
N LEU A 180 17.34 -2.59 -17.83
CA LEU A 180 17.07 -3.96 -18.26
C LEU A 180 16.37 -4.78 -17.16
N PRO A 181 15.58 -5.81 -17.50
CA PRO A 181 14.85 -6.62 -16.51
C PRO A 181 15.74 -7.27 -15.44
N ASN A 182 16.98 -7.63 -15.78
CA ASN A 182 17.91 -8.28 -14.85
C ASN A 182 18.44 -7.39 -13.73
N VAL A 183 18.14 -6.07 -13.75
CA VAL A 183 18.47 -5.15 -12.66
C VAL A 183 17.24 -4.74 -11.83
N VAL A 184 16.05 -5.24 -12.18
CA VAL A 184 14.83 -4.98 -11.41
C VAL A 184 14.82 -5.88 -10.18
N PRO A 185 14.73 -5.32 -8.97
CA PRO A 185 14.69 -6.10 -7.72
C PRO A 185 13.34 -6.80 -7.54
N ALA A 186 13.24 -7.63 -6.49
CA ALA A 186 11.94 -8.09 -6.03
C ALA A 186 11.12 -6.92 -5.45
N SER A 187 9.80 -6.94 -5.66
CA SER A 187 8.89 -5.98 -5.04
C SER A 187 8.87 -6.15 -3.53
N GLN A 188 8.78 -5.04 -2.80
CA GLN A 188 8.57 -5.03 -1.34
C GLN A 188 7.07 -4.91 -0.97
N LEU A 189 6.19 -4.79 -1.98
CA LEU A 189 4.74 -4.83 -1.89
C LEU A 189 4.17 -5.90 -2.82
#